data_AF-A0A7Y7CV20-F1
#
_entry.id   AF-A0A7Y7CV20-F1
#
_cell.length_a   1.000
_cell.length_b   1.000
_cell.length_c   1.000
_cell.angle_alpha   90.00
_cell.angle_beta   90.00
_cell.angle_gamma   90.00
#
_symmetry.space_group_name_H-M   'P 1'
#
loop_
_entity.id
_entity.type
_entity.pdbx_description
1 polymer ?
#
loop_
_entity_poly.entity_id
_entity_poly.type
_entity_poly.pdbx_seq_one_letter_code
_entity_poly.pdbx_strand_id
1 'polypeptide(L)'
;MKRILPLLSLFILGACAGGNHLHSSLEKVEWEMGPGDLMQLRSDVEFVYDAGFRHLYMEENPHENISSVIYYFDIEDGMNPRLYEVIMQFKDEQLRDEFAEKLGPPNTPDGEWEWYDKEGILFKAWTFQSKLIVAKVIPGCEWDE
;
A
#
# COMPACT_ATOMS: atom_id res chain seq x y z
N MET A 1 4.65 -33.27 53.33
CA MET A 1 3.66 -32.90 52.29
C MET A 1 3.59 -31.38 52.19
N LYS A 2 4.09 -30.78 51.10
CA LYS A 2 3.89 -29.36 50.76
C LYS A 2 3.62 -29.27 49.25
N ARG A 3 2.52 -28.59 48.92
CA ARG A 3 1.89 -28.42 47.60
C ARG A 3 2.71 -27.43 46.76
N ILE A 4 3.13 -27.82 45.55
CA ILE A 4 2.66 -27.39 44.21
C ILE A 4 2.45 -25.87 44.04
N LEU A 5 3.19 -25.27 43.10
CA LEU A 5 2.68 -24.25 42.16
C LEU A 5 3.15 -24.64 40.75
N PRO A 6 2.28 -24.66 39.71
CA PRO A 6 2.70 -24.92 38.35
C PRO A 6 3.17 -23.63 37.65
N LEU A 7 4.22 -23.75 36.83
CA LEU A 7 4.61 -22.71 35.88
C LEU A 7 3.46 -22.50 34.89
N LEU A 8 2.91 -21.28 34.87
CA LEU A 8 2.08 -20.80 33.77
C LEU A 8 3.03 -20.48 32.61
N SER A 9 3.12 -21.38 31.63
CA SER A 9 3.74 -21.08 30.35
C SER A 9 2.85 -20.09 29.61
N LEU A 10 3.32 -18.85 29.52
CA LEU A 10 2.70 -17.77 28.76
C LEU A 10 2.82 -18.10 27.27
N PHE A 11 1.70 -18.46 26.63
CA PHE A 11 1.61 -18.51 25.18
C PHE A 11 1.75 -17.09 24.63
N ILE A 12 2.87 -16.79 23.98
CA ILE A 12 2.99 -15.62 23.12
C ILE A 12 2.26 -15.96 21.82
N LEU A 13 0.96 -15.65 21.78
CA LEU A 13 0.24 -15.51 20.52
C LEU A 13 0.79 -14.25 19.84
N GLY A 14 1.73 -14.45 18.93
CA GLY A 14 2.10 -13.43 17.95
C GLY A 14 0.89 -13.11 17.10
N ALA A 15 0.19 -12.05 17.45
CA ALA A 15 -0.83 -11.46 16.60
C ALA A 15 -0.11 -10.78 15.43
N CYS A 16 0.17 -11.53 14.36
CA CYS A 16 0.31 -10.94 13.04
C CYS A 16 -1.10 -10.50 12.61
N ALA A 17 -1.55 -9.37 13.16
CA ALA A 17 -2.71 -8.68 12.62
C ALA A 17 -2.24 -8.07 11.29
N GLY A 18 -2.70 -8.65 10.18
CA GLY A 18 -2.62 -8.02 8.87
C GLY A 18 -3.39 -6.70 8.93
N GLY A 19 -2.69 -5.62 9.25
CA GLY A 19 -3.21 -4.27 9.23
C GLY A 19 -3.03 -3.71 7.83
N ASN A 20 -4.03 -3.01 7.31
CA ASN A 20 -3.84 -2.15 6.14
C ASN A 20 -2.70 -1.18 6.47
N HIS A 21 -1.52 -1.41 5.89
CA HIS A 21 -0.31 -0.65 6.19
C HIS A 21 -0.29 0.75 5.54
N LEU A 22 -1.41 1.16 4.92
CA LEU A 22 -1.55 2.45 4.28
C LEU A 22 -1.92 3.53 5.30
N HIS A 23 -1.54 4.78 5.03
CA HIS A 23 -1.77 5.92 5.93
C HIS A 23 -3.28 6.06 6.22
N SER A 24 -3.67 6.68 7.34
CA SER A 24 -5.09 6.90 7.67
C SER A 24 -5.86 7.66 6.59
N SER A 25 -5.16 8.50 5.82
CA SER A 25 -5.71 9.18 4.64
C SER A 25 -6.10 8.22 3.51
N LEU A 26 -5.56 7.01 3.50
CA LEU A 26 -5.80 5.95 2.51
C LEU A 26 -6.58 4.75 3.08
N GLU A 27 -7.00 4.78 4.35
CA GLU A 27 -7.68 3.65 5.01
C GLU A 27 -8.96 3.18 4.29
N LYS A 28 -9.58 4.04 3.48
CA LYS A 28 -10.78 3.74 2.70
C LYS A 28 -10.51 3.39 1.23
N VAL A 29 -9.29 3.58 0.76
CA VAL A 29 -8.91 3.23 -0.60
C VAL A 29 -8.72 1.72 -0.64
N GLU A 30 -9.51 1.05 -1.48
CA GLU A 30 -9.49 -0.39 -1.63
C GLU A 30 -8.74 -0.78 -2.91
N TRP A 31 -7.93 -1.83 -2.84
CA TRP A 31 -7.25 -2.36 -4.02
C TRP A 31 -8.28 -2.90 -5.03
N GLU A 32 -7.94 -2.77 -6.31
CA GLU A 32 -8.80 -3.13 -7.45
C GLU A 32 -10.14 -2.37 -7.54
N MET A 33 -10.36 -1.32 -6.71
CA MET A 33 -11.51 -0.44 -6.90
C MET A 33 -11.45 0.23 -8.27
N GLY A 34 -12.61 0.62 -8.81
CA GLY A 34 -12.70 1.35 -10.07
C GLY A 34 -12.37 2.84 -9.92
N PRO A 35 -11.96 3.53 -10.99
CA PRO A 35 -11.64 4.96 -10.92
C PRO A 35 -12.85 5.82 -10.52
N GLY A 36 -14.05 5.43 -10.94
CA GLY A 36 -15.28 6.12 -10.54
C GLY A 36 -15.59 6.01 -9.05
N ASP A 37 -15.22 4.88 -8.41
CA ASP A 37 -15.37 4.72 -6.97
C ASP A 37 -14.31 5.55 -6.22
N LEU A 38 -13.08 5.62 -6.75
CA LEU A 38 -12.02 6.46 -6.17
C LEU A 38 -12.44 7.93 -6.18
N MET A 39 -12.97 8.43 -7.30
CA MET A 39 -13.42 9.82 -7.42
C MET A 39 -14.65 10.14 -6.55
N GLN A 40 -15.51 9.15 -6.28
CA GLN A 40 -16.60 9.32 -5.31
C GLN A 40 -16.10 9.36 -3.87
N LEU A 41 -15.07 8.57 -3.56
CA LEU A 41 -14.45 8.50 -2.24
C LEU A 41 -13.58 9.72 -1.94
N ARG A 42 -12.89 10.25 -2.96
CA ARG A 42 -11.90 11.32 -2.87
C ARG A 42 -12.28 12.43 -3.84
N SER A 43 -12.94 13.48 -3.33
CA SER A 43 -13.44 14.59 -4.14
C SER A 43 -12.35 15.40 -4.84
N ASP A 44 -11.13 15.35 -4.32
CA ASP A 44 -10.00 16.16 -4.76
C ASP A 44 -9.04 15.35 -5.65
N VAL A 45 -9.44 14.13 -6.04
CA VAL A 45 -8.72 13.32 -7.02
C VAL A 45 -9.07 13.80 -8.43
N GLU A 46 -8.04 14.10 -9.21
CA GLU A 46 -8.14 14.49 -10.61
C GLU A 46 -7.53 13.43 -11.51
N PHE A 47 -8.13 13.24 -12.70
CA PHE A 47 -7.50 12.47 -13.77
C PHE A 47 -6.39 13.31 -14.40
N VAL A 48 -5.18 12.74 -14.50
CA VAL A 48 -4.01 13.46 -15.02
C VAL A 48 -3.68 13.03 -16.44
N TYR A 49 -3.56 11.72 -16.70
CA TYR A 49 -3.00 11.22 -17.95
C TYR A 49 -3.29 9.74 -18.21
N ASP A 50 -3.31 9.36 -19.50
CA ASP A 50 -3.39 7.99 -20.02
C ASP A 50 -2.02 7.57 -20.57
N ALA A 51 -1.41 6.56 -19.97
CA ALA A 51 -0.11 6.03 -20.35
C ALA A 51 -0.19 4.69 -21.11
N GLY A 52 -1.23 4.45 -21.89
CA GLY A 52 -1.37 3.31 -22.81
C GLY A 52 -1.65 1.96 -22.14
N PHE A 53 -1.05 1.70 -20.98
CA PHE A 53 -1.27 0.51 -20.14
C PHE A 53 -1.75 0.87 -18.73
N ARG A 54 -1.81 2.17 -18.39
CA ARG A 54 -2.41 2.65 -17.14
C ARG A 54 -3.10 3.99 -17.26
N HIS A 55 -4.11 4.22 -16.42
CA HIS A 55 -4.62 5.55 -16.11
C HIS A 55 -4.00 6.09 -14.83
N LEU A 56 -3.63 7.37 -14.84
CA LEU A 56 -3.09 8.10 -13.70
C LEU A 56 -4.15 9.04 -13.12
N TYR A 57 -4.40 8.88 -11.82
CA TYR A 57 -5.17 9.82 -11.03
C TYR A 57 -4.30 10.38 -9.92
N MET A 58 -4.51 11.64 -9.53
CA MET A 58 -3.70 12.30 -8.53
C MET A 58 -4.56 13.12 -7.58
N GLU A 59 -4.19 13.08 -6.31
CA GLU A 59 -4.70 13.97 -5.27
C GLU A 59 -3.55 14.83 -4.76
N GLU A 60 -3.71 16.15 -4.82
CA GLU A 60 -2.71 17.09 -4.29
C GLU A 60 -2.97 17.45 -2.84
N ASN A 61 -1.90 17.55 -2.06
CA ASN A 61 -1.91 17.93 -0.64
C ASN A 61 -2.96 17.17 0.23
N PRO A 62 -3.08 15.84 0.12
CA PRO A 62 -4.08 15.07 0.87
C PRO A 62 -3.85 15.07 2.39
N HIS A 63 -2.65 15.45 2.82
CA HIS A 63 -2.25 15.50 4.22
C HIS A 63 -1.10 16.49 4.43
N GLU A 64 -0.89 16.94 5.67
CA GLU A 64 0.20 17.88 5.98
C GLU A 64 1.61 17.35 5.67
N ASN A 65 1.80 16.02 5.63
CA ASN A 65 3.10 15.38 5.36
C ASN A 65 3.24 14.87 3.92
N ILE A 66 2.13 14.83 3.16
CA ILE A 66 2.06 14.23 1.83
C ILE A 66 1.71 15.34 0.83
N SER A 67 2.61 15.59 -0.11
CA SER A 67 2.41 16.59 -1.16
C SER A 67 1.50 16.10 -2.28
N SER A 68 1.51 14.81 -2.60
CA SER A 68 0.50 14.20 -3.47
C SER A 68 0.39 12.69 -3.25
N VAL A 69 -0.75 12.13 -3.65
CA VAL A 69 -0.92 10.68 -3.84
C VAL A 69 -1.29 10.44 -5.29
N ILE A 70 -0.59 9.51 -5.92
CA ILE A 70 -0.84 9.08 -7.29
C ILE A 70 -1.40 7.67 -7.26
N TYR A 71 -2.45 7.43 -8.05
CA TYR A 71 -3.14 6.16 -8.17
C TYR A 71 -3.04 5.68 -9.60
N TYR A 72 -2.48 4.49 -9.80
CA TYR A 72 -2.39 3.84 -11.11
C TYR A 72 -3.44 2.74 -11.24
N PHE A 73 -4.20 2.83 -12.33
CA PHE A 73 -5.19 1.84 -12.69
C PHE A 73 -4.72 1.10 -13.93
N ASP A 74 -4.71 -0.23 -13.85
CA ASP A 74 -4.44 -1.11 -14.98
C ASP A 74 -5.56 -0.93 -16.02
N ILE A 75 -5.21 -0.85 -17.31
CA ILE A 75 -6.18 -0.77 -18.42
C ILE A 75 -5.95 -1.84 -19.49
N GLU A 76 -5.11 -2.85 -19.21
CA GLU A 76 -4.74 -3.86 -20.22
C GLU A 76 -5.98 -4.61 -20.79
N ASP A 77 -6.96 -4.93 -19.94
CA ASP A 77 -8.21 -5.58 -20.36
C ASP A 77 -9.30 -4.59 -20.87
N GLY A 78 -9.02 -3.28 -20.85
CA GLY A 78 -9.83 -2.19 -21.42
C GLY A 78 -11.26 -1.99 -20.87
N MET A 79 -11.80 -2.97 -20.15
CA MET A 79 -13.21 -3.04 -19.78
C MET A 79 -13.47 -2.65 -18.33
N ASN A 80 -12.49 -2.83 -17.44
CA ASN A 80 -12.59 -2.49 -16.03
C ASN A 80 -11.23 -2.07 -15.47
N PRO A 81 -10.90 -0.76 -15.48
CA PRO A 81 -9.68 -0.30 -14.87
C PRO A 81 -9.66 -0.55 -13.37
N ARG A 82 -8.56 -1.11 -12.85
CA ARG A 82 -8.44 -1.53 -11.44
C ARG A 82 -7.23 -0.89 -10.78
N LEU A 83 -7.41 -0.30 -9.60
CA LEU A 83 -6.31 0.25 -8.82
C LEU A 83 -5.33 -0.86 -8.42
N TYR A 84 -4.08 -0.77 -8.87
CA TYR A 84 -3.04 -1.75 -8.54
C TYR A 84 -1.79 -1.14 -7.94
N GLU A 85 -1.56 0.17 -8.08
CA GLU A 85 -0.41 0.84 -7.50
C GLU A 85 -0.78 2.22 -6.95
N VAL A 86 -0.22 2.53 -5.78
CA VAL A 86 -0.36 3.80 -5.08
C VAL A 86 1.03 4.35 -4.75
N ILE A 87 1.27 5.59 -5.16
CA ILE A 87 2.52 6.30 -4.88
C ILE A 87 2.20 7.47 -3.94
N MET A 88 2.78 7.46 -2.76
CA MET A 88 2.71 8.58 -1.81
C MET A 88 3.97 9.43 -1.97
N GLN A 89 3.80 10.68 -2.41
CA GLN A 89 4.88 11.66 -2.53
C GLN A 89 4.91 12.53 -1.28
N PHE A 90 5.88 12.28 -0.41
CA PHE A 90 6.10 13.04 0.81
C PHE A 90 6.81 14.35 0.53
N LYS A 91 6.69 15.30 1.46
CA LYS A 91 7.37 16.60 1.35
C LYS A 91 8.89 16.49 1.43
N ASP A 92 9.40 15.47 2.11
CA ASP A 92 10.83 15.14 2.20
C ASP A 92 11.03 13.64 2.46
N GLU A 93 12.28 13.19 2.41
CA GLU A 93 12.66 11.79 2.60
C GLU A 93 12.49 11.32 4.06
N GLN A 94 12.67 12.22 5.03
CA GLN A 94 12.54 11.88 6.45
C GLN A 94 11.10 11.48 6.77
N LEU A 95 10.11 12.27 6.32
CA LEU A 95 8.69 11.96 6.49
C LEU A 95 8.29 10.65 5.80
N ARG A 96 8.88 10.37 4.64
CA ARG A 96 8.72 9.09 3.95
C ARG A 96 9.27 7.95 4.78
N ASP A 97 10.46 8.09 5.36
CA ASP A 97 11.10 7.05 6.18
C ASP A 97 10.30 6.78 7.46
N GLU A 98 9.85 7.82 8.17
CA GLU A 98 8.95 7.70 9.33
C GLU A 98 7.66 6.94 8.99
N PHE A 99 7.18 7.08 7.76
CA PHE A 99 6.03 6.32 7.29
C PHE A 99 6.40 4.86 6.93
N ALA A 100 7.50 4.65 6.22
CA ALA A 100 7.98 3.34 5.80
C ALA A 100 8.35 2.44 6.99
N GLU A 101 8.81 3.00 8.12
CA GLU A 101 9.07 2.26 9.36
C GLU A 101 7.85 1.45 9.85
N LYS A 102 6.63 1.88 9.51
CA LYS A 102 5.38 1.16 9.86
C LYS A 102 5.18 -0.14 9.09
N LEU A 103 5.91 -0.33 7.98
CA LEU A 103 5.99 -1.59 7.24
C LEU A 103 6.90 -2.61 7.94
N GLY A 104 7.64 -2.19 8.98
CA GLY A 104 8.71 -2.96 9.58
C GLY A 104 9.99 -2.91 8.76
N PRO A 105 11.02 -3.70 9.10
CA PRO A 105 12.23 -3.79 8.32
C PRO A 105 11.96 -4.35 6.91
N PRO A 106 12.67 -3.88 5.87
CA PRO A 106 12.66 -4.51 4.56
C PRO A 106 13.00 -6.01 4.64
N ASN A 107 12.43 -6.80 3.74
CA ASN A 107 12.59 -8.25 3.71
C ASN A 107 13.08 -8.82 2.37
N THR A 108 13.44 -7.95 1.42
CA THR A 108 14.13 -8.32 0.18
C THR A 108 15.62 -7.92 0.22
N PRO A 109 16.49 -8.54 -0.61
CA PRO A 109 17.90 -8.16 -0.73
C PRO A 109 18.14 -6.70 -1.17
N ASP A 110 17.18 -6.12 -1.89
CA ASP A 110 17.27 -4.76 -2.44
C ASP A 110 16.80 -3.67 -1.45
N GLY A 111 16.40 -4.08 -0.24
CA GLY A 111 15.89 -3.15 0.77
C GLY A 111 14.43 -2.75 0.56
N GLU A 112 13.65 -3.64 -0.04
CA GLU A 112 12.21 -3.47 -0.31
C GLU A 112 11.36 -4.38 0.59
N TRP A 113 10.04 -4.22 0.50
CA TRP A 113 9.06 -5.02 1.24
C TRP A 113 8.21 -5.85 0.30
N GLU A 114 8.07 -7.12 0.63
CA GLU A 114 7.13 -8.04 0.02
C GLU A 114 6.26 -8.69 1.09
N TRP A 115 4.96 -8.80 0.85
CA TRP A 115 4.06 -9.57 1.71
C TRP A 115 2.92 -10.15 0.92
N TYR A 116 2.30 -11.19 1.48
CA TYR A 116 1.11 -11.81 0.90
C TYR A 116 -0.10 -11.48 1.75
N ASP A 117 -1.22 -11.19 1.10
CA ASP A 117 -2.50 -11.10 1.82
C ASP A 117 -3.06 -12.50 2.14
N LYS A 118 -4.25 -12.52 2.76
CA LYS A 118 -4.97 -13.76 3.14
C LYS A 118 -5.35 -14.64 1.93
N GLU A 119 -5.39 -14.08 0.73
CA GLU A 119 -5.76 -14.75 -0.52
C GLU A 119 -4.53 -15.25 -1.27
N GLY A 120 -3.33 -14.99 -0.74
CA GLY A 120 -2.06 -15.35 -1.35
C GLY A 120 -1.62 -14.39 -2.45
N ILE A 121 -2.18 -13.18 -2.50
CA ILE A 121 -1.80 -12.16 -3.47
C ILE A 121 -0.57 -11.42 -2.96
N LEU A 122 0.44 -11.27 -3.82
CA LEU A 122 1.68 -10.56 -3.52
C LEU A 122 1.45 -9.04 -3.54
N PHE A 123 2.04 -8.38 -2.56
CA PHE A 123 2.22 -6.94 -2.50
C PHE A 123 3.71 -6.63 -2.46
N LYS A 124 4.08 -5.56 -3.17
CA LYS A 124 5.42 -4.98 -3.18
C LYS A 124 5.35 -3.56 -2.65
N ALA A 125 6.37 -3.14 -1.91
CA ALA A 125 6.58 -1.73 -1.61
C ALA A 125 8.06 -1.39 -1.64
N TRP A 126 8.38 -0.18 -2.07
CA TRP A 126 9.75 0.31 -2.14
C TRP A 126 9.76 1.83 -2.02
N THR A 127 10.94 2.36 -1.76
CA THR A 127 11.15 3.80 -1.64
C THR A 127 11.92 4.34 -2.83
N PHE A 128 11.61 5.56 -3.24
CA PHE A 128 12.36 6.25 -4.29
C PHE A 128 12.33 7.76 -4.05
N GLN A 129 13.48 8.33 -3.67
CA GLN A 129 13.55 9.72 -3.20
C GLN A 129 12.53 9.91 -2.05
N SER A 130 11.71 10.95 -2.10
CA SER A 130 10.63 11.20 -1.13
C SER A 130 9.34 10.45 -1.45
N LYS A 131 9.37 9.39 -2.26
CA LYS A 131 8.20 8.54 -2.55
C LYS A 131 8.25 7.23 -1.76
N LEU A 132 7.08 6.80 -1.31
CA LEU A 132 6.80 5.40 -0.97
C LEU A 132 5.81 4.86 -1.99
N ILE A 133 6.18 3.78 -2.66
CA ILE A 133 5.35 3.11 -3.66
C ILE A 133 4.84 1.81 -3.05
N VAL A 134 3.56 1.52 -3.25
CA VAL A 134 2.93 0.25 -2.88
C VAL A 134 2.16 -0.28 -4.07
N ALA A 135 2.43 -1.52 -4.46
CA ALA A 135 1.78 -2.19 -5.57
C ALA A 135 1.17 -3.53 -5.13
N LYS A 136 -0.07 -3.77 -5.54
CA LYS A 136 -0.70 -5.09 -5.55
C LYS A 136 -0.34 -5.76 -6.87
N VAL A 137 0.29 -6.93 -6.80
CA VAL A 137 0.64 -7.71 -7.99
C VAL A 137 -0.59 -8.48 -8.44
N ILE A 138 -1.32 -7.93 -9.42
CA ILE A 138 -2.47 -8.56 -10.07
C ILE A 138 -2.03 -9.18 -11.41
N PRO A 139 -2.67 -10.26 -11.88
CA PRO A 139 -2.30 -10.89 -13.14
C PRO A 139 -2.29 -9.90 -14.31
N GLY A 140 -1.22 -9.91 -15.11
CA GLY A 140 -1.04 -9.04 -16.27
C GLY A 140 -0.50 -7.63 -15.97
N CYS A 141 -0.44 -7.20 -14.71
CA CYS A 141 0.12 -5.87 -14.41
C CYS A 141 1.65 -5.81 -14.61
N GLU A 142 2.18 -4.59 -14.66
CA GLU A 142 3.62 -4.28 -14.76
C GLU A 142 4.51 -5.02 -13.74
N TRP A 143 3.94 -5.52 -12.65
CA TRP A 143 4.66 -6.17 -11.55
C TRP A 143 4.51 -7.70 -11.51
N ASP A 144 3.79 -8.30 -12.45
CA ASP A 144 3.55 -9.75 -12.58
C ASP A 144 4.64 -10.48 -13.42
N GLU A 145 5.66 -9.75 -13.87
CA GLU A 145 6.80 -10.26 -14.66
C GLU A 145 7.94 -10.84 -13.81
#